data_AF-A0A2I0TVX8-F1
#
_entry.id   AF-A0A2I0TVX8-F1
#
_cell.length_a   1.000
_cell.length_b   1.000
_cell.length_c   1.000
_cell.angle_alpha   90.00
_cell.angle_beta   90.00
_cell.angle_gamma   90.00
#
_symmetry.space_group_name_H-M   'P 1'
#
loop_
_entity.id
_entity.type
_entity.pdbx_description
1 polymer ?
#
loop_
_entity_poly.entity_id
_entity_poly.type
_entity_poly.pdbx_seq_one_letter_code
_entity_poly.pdbx_strand_id
1 'polypeptide(L)'
;MDGGIECTLNKFANSTKLSAMVNTPEGRDAIQRDLNRLERWAHANLIKFNKANCKVLHVGQGNPNHKYRLGGEWIETTSEERDLVLVDMKLNMSQQYALAAQKVNRILGHIKRSGQQVEGGDSAPLLW
;
A
#
# COMPACT_ATOMS: atom_id res chain seq x y z
N MET A 1 -5.95 10.60 2.45
CA MET A 1 -5.10 11.17 1.37
C MET A 1 -5.84 10.90 0.07
N ASP A 2 -6.93 11.64 -0.21
CA ASP A 2 -7.71 11.51 -1.46
C ASP A 2 -7.80 12.84 -2.22
N GLY A 3 -7.30 13.94 -1.65
CA GLY A 3 -7.35 15.27 -2.26
C GLY A 3 -6.37 15.38 -3.42
N GLY A 4 -6.77 14.89 -4.60
CA GLY A 4 -6.04 15.11 -5.85
C GLY A 4 -6.07 13.96 -6.83
N ILE A 5 -6.57 12.77 -6.46
CA ILE A 5 -6.65 11.63 -7.39
C ILE A 5 -7.88 11.82 -8.29
N GLU A 6 -7.66 11.78 -9.59
CA GLU A 6 -8.73 11.98 -10.58
C GLU A 6 -9.41 10.67 -10.96
N CYS A 7 -8.71 9.55 -10.77
CA CYS A 7 -9.28 8.21 -10.90
C CYS A 7 -9.84 7.67 -9.58
N THR A 8 -10.76 6.71 -9.67
CA THR A 8 -11.28 6.01 -8.49
C THR A 8 -10.16 5.16 -7.89
N LEU A 9 -9.75 5.49 -6.66
CA LEU A 9 -8.78 4.70 -5.90
C LEU A 9 -9.52 3.79 -4.93
N ASN A 10 -9.24 2.49 -5.00
CA ASN A 10 -9.71 1.52 -4.02
C ASN A 10 -8.52 0.88 -3.29
N LYS A 11 -8.53 0.96 -1.95
CA LYS A 11 -7.41 0.52 -1.11
C LYS A 11 -7.78 -0.78 -0.40
N PHE A 12 -7.03 -1.85 -0.71
CA PHE A 12 -7.04 -3.11 0.01
C PHE A 12 -5.79 -3.21 0.91
N ALA A 13 -5.79 -4.15 1.86
CA ALA A 13 -4.73 -4.26 2.89
C ALA A 13 -3.29 -4.24 2.31
N ASN A 14 -3.07 -4.97 1.21
CA ASN A 14 -1.77 -5.09 0.55
C ASN A 14 -1.78 -4.60 -0.90
N SER A 15 -2.92 -4.14 -1.44
CA SER A 15 -2.98 -3.67 -2.81
C SER A 15 -3.80 -2.40 -2.98
N THR A 16 -3.43 -1.60 -3.98
CA THR A 16 -4.16 -0.39 -4.38
C THR A 16 -4.63 -0.59 -5.81
N LYS A 17 -5.92 -0.42 -6.05
CA LYS A 17 -6.51 -0.44 -7.39
C LYS A 17 -6.81 0.99 -7.82
N LEU A 18 -6.34 1.38 -9.00
CA LEU A 18 -6.71 2.62 -9.67
C LEU A 18 -7.61 2.30 -10.84
N SER A 19 -8.75 2.97 -10.96
CA SER A 19 -9.63 2.83 -12.12
C SER A 19 -10.16 4.15 -12.65
N ALA A 20 -10.11 4.32 -13.97
CA ALA A 20 -10.78 5.42 -14.66
C ALA A 20 -11.46 4.93 -15.93
N MET A 21 -12.40 5.72 -16.43
CA MET A 21 -12.97 5.57 -17.76
C MET A 21 -12.02 6.24 -18.77
N VAL A 22 -11.54 5.50 -19.78
CA VAL A 22 -10.33 5.87 -20.56
C VAL A 22 -10.64 6.11 -22.04
N ASN A 23 -11.91 6.32 -22.37
CA ASN A 23 -12.35 6.54 -23.75
C ASN A 23 -11.82 7.89 -24.29
N THR A 24 -11.29 8.74 -23.41
CA THR A 24 -10.74 10.05 -23.72
C THR A 24 -9.23 10.13 -23.40
N PRO A 25 -8.45 10.94 -24.15
CA PRO A 25 -7.04 11.18 -23.84
C PRO A 25 -6.82 11.74 -22.42
N GLU A 26 -7.75 12.54 -21.90
CA GLU A 26 -7.70 13.09 -20.55
C GLU A 26 -7.75 11.98 -19.48
N GLY A 27 -8.57 10.94 -19.69
CA GLY A 27 -8.62 9.79 -18.81
C GLY A 27 -7.32 8.99 -18.78
N ARG A 28 -6.60 8.91 -19.92
CA ARG A 28 -5.26 8.29 -19.98
C ARG A 28 -4.24 9.09 -19.20
N ASP A 29 -4.23 10.40 -19.39
CA ASP A 29 -3.30 11.30 -18.71
C ASP A 29 -3.56 11.35 -17.20
N ALA A 30 -4.83 11.30 -16.78
CA ALA A 30 -5.23 11.20 -15.38
C ALA A 30 -4.65 9.95 -14.72
N ILE A 31 -4.77 8.77 -15.36
CA ILE A 31 -4.18 7.53 -14.85
C ILE A 31 -2.66 7.68 -14.72
N GLN A 32 -1.95 8.18 -15.74
CA GLN A 32 -0.50 8.33 -15.66
C GLN A 32 -0.06 9.31 -14.55
N ARG A 33 -0.83 10.38 -14.32
CA ARG A 33 -0.57 11.31 -13.21
C ARG A 33 -0.80 10.65 -11.85
N ASP A 34 -1.84 9.85 -11.70
CA ASP A 34 -2.14 9.16 -10.46
C ASP A 34 -1.14 8.03 -10.16
N LEU A 35 -0.65 7.33 -11.20
CA LEU A 35 0.50 6.42 -11.10
C LEU A 35 1.74 7.14 -10.56
N ASN A 36 2.08 8.30 -11.13
CA ASN A 36 3.23 9.09 -10.70
C ASN A 36 3.08 9.61 -9.26
N ARG A 37 1.87 10.01 -8.86
CA ARG A 37 1.56 10.42 -7.48
C ARG A 37 1.71 9.26 -6.51
N LEU A 38 1.26 8.08 -6.88
CA LEU A 38 1.35 6.88 -6.04
C LEU A 38 2.80 6.42 -5.87
N GLU A 39 3.62 6.51 -6.91
CA GLU A 39 5.06 6.27 -6.81
C GLU A 39 5.73 7.26 -5.85
N ARG A 40 5.43 8.57 -5.99
CA ARG A 40 5.94 9.60 -5.06
C ARG A 40 5.50 9.36 -3.63
N TRP A 41 4.23 8.97 -3.42
CA TRP A 41 3.71 8.64 -2.10
C TRP A 41 4.43 7.43 -1.51
N ALA A 42 4.62 6.36 -2.27
CA ALA A 42 5.32 5.17 -1.81
C ALA A 42 6.77 5.50 -1.41
N HIS A 43 7.45 6.34 -2.21
CA HIS A 43 8.79 6.81 -1.92
C HIS A 43 8.83 7.65 -0.63
N ALA A 44 7.91 8.62 -0.48
CA ALA A 44 7.82 9.48 0.71
C ALA A 44 7.52 8.69 1.99
N ASN A 45 6.76 7.59 1.88
CA ASN A 45 6.41 6.72 3.00
C ASN A 45 7.37 5.54 3.20
N LEU A 46 8.48 5.48 2.45
CA LEU A 46 9.46 4.37 2.49
C LEU A 46 8.79 2.99 2.32
N ILE A 47 7.73 2.93 1.50
CA ILE A 47 7.01 1.69 1.18
C ILE A 47 7.67 1.09 -0.05
N LYS A 48 8.05 -0.19 0.05
CA LYS A 48 8.58 -0.91 -1.10
C LYS A 48 7.46 -1.15 -2.11
N PHE A 49 7.54 -0.38 -3.18
CA PHE A 49 6.64 -0.45 -4.33
C PHE A 49 7.09 -1.59 -5.25
N ASN A 50 6.24 -2.61 -5.45
CA ASN A 50 6.58 -3.75 -6.31
C ASN A 50 6.03 -3.55 -7.72
N LYS A 51 6.86 -2.95 -8.60
CA LYS A 51 6.51 -2.66 -9.99
C LYS A 51 6.16 -3.90 -10.80
N ALA A 52 6.83 -5.03 -10.55
CA ALA A 52 6.59 -6.30 -11.26
C ALA A 52 5.20 -6.89 -11.00
N ASN A 53 4.54 -6.49 -9.92
CA ASN A 53 3.15 -6.88 -9.65
C ASN A 53 2.12 -5.90 -10.21
N CYS A 54 2.57 -4.78 -10.78
CA CYS A 54 1.69 -3.79 -11.36
C CYS A 54 1.19 -4.30 -12.72
N LYS A 55 -0.12 -4.42 -12.87
CA LYS A 55 -0.75 -4.87 -14.13
C LYS A 55 -1.82 -3.89 -14.55
N VAL A 56 -1.80 -3.53 -15.82
CA VAL A 56 -2.85 -2.75 -16.47
C VAL A 56 -3.82 -3.73 -17.10
N LEU A 57 -5.04 -3.73 -16.59
CA LEU A 57 -6.14 -4.45 -17.20
C LEU A 57 -6.87 -3.50 -18.15
N HIS A 58 -6.91 -3.80 -19.44
CA HIS A 58 -7.77 -3.10 -20.40
C HIS A 58 -9.07 -3.87 -20.55
N VAL A 59 -10.17 -3.16 -20.34
CA VAL A 59 -11.48 -3.77 -20.22
C VAL A 59 -12.33 -2.92 -21.19
N GLY A 60 -12.81 -3.51 -22.31
CA GLY A 60 -13.66 -2.86 -23.35
C GLY A 60 -13.12 -2.90 -24.80
N GLN A 61 -14.02 -2.78 -25.79
CA GLN A 61 -13.75 -3.06 -27.22
C GLN A 61 -13.21 -1.88 -28.04
N GLY A 62 -12.94 -0.72 -27.41
CA GLY A 62 -12.52 0.52 -28.09
C GLY A 62 -11.30 1.22 -27.47
N ASN A 63 -10.63 0.58 -26.51
CA ASN A 63 -9.46 1.18 -25.88
C ASN A 63 -8.21 0.83 -26.69
N PRO A 64 -7.49 1.80 -27.29
CA PRO A 64 -6.14 1.55 -27.78
C PRO A 64 -5.34 1.00 -26.60
N ASN A 65 -4.63 -0.12 -26.78
CA ASN A 65 -3.74 -0.73 -25.77
C ASN A 65 -2.64 0.26 -25.35
N HIS A 66 -3.02 1.26 -24.55
CA HIS A 66 -2.18 2.37 -24.17
C HIS A 66 -1.20 1.88 -23.10
N LYS A 67 0.07 2.15 -23.33
CA LYS A 67 1.13 1.70 -22.43
C LYS A 67 1.37 2.75 -21.37
N TYR A 68 1.31 2.32 -20.12
CA TYR A 68 1.62 3.16 -18.97
C TYR A 68 3.06 2.90 -18.50
N ARG A 69 3.68 3.93 -17.92
CA ARG A 69 5.03 3.82 -17.33
C ARG A 69 4.99 4.02 -15.83
N LEU A 70 5.91 3.36 -15.14
CA LEU A 70 6.07 3.45 -13.70
C LEU A 70 7.55 3.42 -13.33
N GLY A 71 8.06 4.54 -12.82
CA GLY A 71 9.48 4.71 -12.52
C GLY A 71 10.40 4.31 -13.67
N GLY A 72 10.05 4.72 -14.89
CA GLY A 72 10.83 4.49 -16.10
C GLY A 72 10.50 3.20 -16.87
N GLU A 73 9.85 2.22 -16.26
CA GLU A 73 9.56 0.91 -16.86
C GLU A 73 8.13 0.86 -17.41
N TRP A 74 7.90 0.05 -18.44
CA TRP A 74 6.56 -0.19 -18.98
C TRP A 74 5.80 -1.19 -18.11
N ILE A 75 4.55 -0.88 -17.79
CA ILE A 75 3.70 -1.77 -17.00
C ILE A 75 3.17 -2.89 -17.89
N GLU A 76 3.14 -4.12 -17.37
CA GLU A 76 2.54 -5.26 -18.08
C GLU A 76 1.05 -5.04 -18.33
N THR A 77 0.62 -5.49 -19.51
CA THR A 77 -0.75 -5.34 -19.98
C THR A 77 -1.45 -6.69 -20.02
N THR A 78 -2.63 -6.80 -19.42
CA THR A 78 -3.49 -7.99 -19.47
C THR A 78 -4.85 -7.61 -20.07
N SER A 79 -5.43 -8.48 -20.91
CA SER A 79 -6.67 -8.23 -21.64
C SER A 79 -7.80 -9.11 -21.11
N GLU A 80 -8.80 -8.54 -20.42
CA GLU A 80 -10.09 -9.17 -20.10
C GLU A 80 -11.20 -8.11 -20.30
N GLU A 81 -12.33 -8.44 -20.93
CA GLU A 81 -13.36 -7.48 -21.41
C GLU A 81 -14.19 -6.75 -20.32
N ARG A 82 -14.67 -5.49 -20.62
CA ARG A 82 -15.61 -4.53 -19.90
C ARG A 82 -15.10 -3.13 -19.38
N ASP A 83 -15.15 -2.10 -20.21
CA ASP A 83 -15.18 -0.63 -19.98
C ASP A 83 -14.37 0.14 -18.89
N LEU A 84 -13.33 -0.40 -18.24
CA LEU A 84 -12.52 0.33 -17.25
C LEU A 84 -11.03 -0.03 -17.35
N VAL A 85 -10.09 0.89 -17.12
CA VAL A 85 -8.68 0.48 -16.91
C VAL A 85 -8.44 0.28 -15.44
N LEU A 86 -8.03 -0.93 -15.03
CA LEU A 86 -7.68 -1.23 -13.65
C LEU A 86 -6.16 -1.41 -13.52
N VAL A 87 -5.55 -0.66 -12.61
CA VAL A 87 -4.16 -0.88 -12.21
C VAL A 87 -4.15 -1.50 -10.82
N ASP A 88 -3.84 -2.79 -10.71
CA ASP A 88 -3.65 -3.45 -9.41
C ASP A 88 -2.18 -3.37 -9.01
N MET A 89 -1.91 -2.82 -7.83
CA MET A 89 -0.57 -2.63 -7.31
C MET A 89 -0.41 -3.29 -5.97
N LYS A 90 0.56 -4.19 -5.83
CA LYS A 90 0.87 -4.82 -4.55
C LYS A 90 1.95 -4.02 -3.81
N LEU A 91 1.59 -3.43 -2.67
CA LEU A 91 2.50 -2.69 -1.81
C LEU A 91 3.01 -3.60 -0.70
N ASN A 92 4.32 -3.60 -0.44
CA ASN A 92 4.88 -4.36 0.69
C ASN A 92 4.80 -3.55 1.99
N MET A 93 3.58 -3.32 2.48
CA MET A 93 3.28 -2.56 3.70
C MET A 93 3.58 -3.34 4.98
N SER A 94 3.66 -4.68 4.89
CA SER A 94 3.81 -5.58 6.04
C SER A 94 5.10 -5.35 6.82
N GLN A 95 6.19 -4.98 6.15
CA GLN A 95 7.48 -4.74 6.80
C GLN A 95 7.44 -3.54 7.74
N GLN A 96 6.76 -2.46 7.36
CA GLN A 96 6.62 -1.26 8.20
C GLN A 96 5.71 -1.52 9.41
N TYR A 97 4.59 -2.25 9.21
CA TYR A 97 3.71 -2.64 10.32
C TYR A 97 4.42 -3.57 11.31
N ALA A 98 5.22 -4.52 10.79
CA ALA A 98 6.05 -5.39 11.60
C ALA A 98 7.13 -4.61 12.38
N LEU A 99 7.79 -3.63 11.77
CA LEU A 99 8.78 -2.75 12.42
C LEU A 99 8.15 -1.90 13.53
N ALA A 100 6.97 -1.32 13.28
CA ALA A 100 6.22 -0.56 14.27
C ALA A 100 5.80 -1.44 15.45
N ALA A 101 5.27 -2.64 15.17
CA ALA A 101 4.92 -3.62 16.19
C ALA A 101 6.15 -4.07 16.99
N GLN A 102 7.30 -4.31 16.34
CA GLN A 102 8.55 -4.68 17.01
C GLN A 102 9.06 -3.57 17.93
N LYS A 103 8.99 -2.31 17.52
CA LYS A 103 9.35 -1.16 18.39
C LYS A 103 8.48 -1.10 19.63
N VAL A 104 7.16 -1.23 19.47
CA VAL A 104 6.21 -1.24 20.59
C VAL A 104 6.46 -2.44 21.52
N ASN A 105 6.66 -3.63 20.96
CA ASN A 105 6.95 -4.85 21.72
C ASN A 105 8.27 -4.76 22.49
N ARG A 106 9.31 -4.11 21.92
CA ARG A 106 10.55 -3.84 22.65
C ARG A 106 10.30 -2.94 23.86
N ILE A 107 9.59 -1.83 23.69
CA ILE A 107 9.27 -0.89 24.77
C ILE A 107 8.48 -1.59 25.88
N LEU A 108 7.43 -2.34 25.50
CA LEU A 108 6.62 -3.12 26.44
C LEU A 108 7.47 -4.16 27.19
N GLY A 109 8.37 -4.85 26.48
CA GLY A 109 9.30 -5.81 27.07
C GLY A 109 10.27 -5.19 28.07
N HIS A 110 10.73 -3.95 27.81
CA HIS A 110 11.53 -3.20 28.76
C HIS A 110 10.74 -2.88 30.04
N ILE A 111 9.53 -2.33 29.91
CA ILE A 111 8.65 -1.98 31.04
C ILE A 111 8.39 -3.20 31.94
N LYS A 112 8.07 -4.35 31.33
CA LYS A 112 7.76 -5.59 32.05
C LYS A 112 8.96 -6.14 32.84
N ARG A 113 10.19 -5.95 32.35
CA ARG A 113 11.41 -6.46 33.00
C ARG A 113 11.88 -5.58 34.17
N SER A 114 11.63 -4.27 34.10
CA SER A 114 11.96 -3.32 35.17
C SER A 114 10.99 -3.37 36.38
N GLY A 115 9.89 -4.12 36.29
CA GLY A 115 8.97 -4.36 37.42
C GLY A 115 9.35 -5.55 38.32
N GLN A 116 10.50 -6.20 38.09
CA GLN A 116 10.86 -7.46 38.76
C GLN A 116 12.15 -7.38 39.60
N GLN A 117 12.55 -6.17 40.02
CA GLN A 117 13.63 -5.95 40.99
C GLN A 117 13.08 -5.36 42.29
N VAL A 118 12.24 -6.12 43.01
CA VAL A 118 12.17 -6.09 44.47
C VAL A 118 11.79 -7.50 44.93
N GLU A 119 12.80 -8.34 45.21
CA GLU A 119 12.67 -9.38 46.22
C GLU A 119 13.59 -8.99 47.37
N GLY A 120 13.00 -8.79 48.55
CA GLY A 120 13.74 -8.54 49.78
C GLY A 120 12.92 -7.78 50.82
N GLY A 121 12.05 -8.49 51.54
CA GLY A 121 11.46 -7.97 52.78
C GLY A 121 10.11 -8.57 53.14
N ASP A 122 10.13 -9.68 53.87
CA ASP A 122 9.10 -10.26 54.74
C ASP A 122 7.63 -9.84 54.53
N SER A 123 6.79 -10.81 54.15
CA SER A 123 5.37 -10.76 54.51
C SER A 123 4.86 -12.19 54.75
N ALA A 124 4.62 -12.45 56.03
CA ALA A 124 4.05 -13.66 56.61
C ALA A 124 2.66 -14.02 56.02
N PRO A 125 2.20 -15.27 56.16
CA PRO A 125 1.11 -15.80 55.35
C PRO A 125 -0.27 -15.28 55.80
N LEU A 126 -1.15 -15.22 54.80
CA LEU A 126 -2.56 -14.83 54.84
C LEU A 126 -3.36 -15.60 55.92
N LEU A 127 -4.08 -14.85 56.75
CA LEU A 127 -5.25 -15.34 57.47
C LEU A 127 -6.40 -14.34 57.36
N TRP A 128 -7.39 -14.76 56.55
CA TRP A 128 -8.81 -14.39 56.41
C TRP A 128 -9.19 -12.94 56.09
#